data_AF-A0A965VER2-F1
#
_entry.id   AF-A0A965VER2-F1
#
_cell.length_a   1.000
_cell.length_b   1.000
_cell.length_c   1.000
_cell.angle_alpha   90.00
_cell.angle_beta   90.00
_cell.angle_gamma   90.00
#
_symmetry.space_group_name_H-M   'P 1'
#
loop_
_entity.id
_entity.type
_entity.pdbx_description
1 polymer ?
#
loop_
_entity_poly.entity_id
_entity_poly.type
_entity_poly.pdbx_seq_one_letter_code
_entity_poly.pdbx_strand_id
1 'polypeptide(L)' 'MTRRPAMPCTRRRASTTPLEVSGPIAQVQSEEQIFADFGQRAGSVYHASCTCAMGPDTSSGVVDARLRVHGIAGLRVI' A
#
# COMPACT_ATOMS: atom_id res chain seq x y z
N MET A 1 15.05 30.82 -18.51
CA MET A 1 14.46 29.71 -17.72
C MET A 1 15.58 28.79 -17.26
N THR A 2 16.23 29.13 -16.14
CA THR A 2 17.38 28.39 -15.61
C THR A 2 16.87 27.13 -14.90
N ARG A 3 17.31 25.96 -15.36
CA ARG A 3 17.06 24.68 -14.68
C ARG A 3 17.74 24.75 -13.30
N ARG A 4 16.95 24.74 -12.23
CA ARG A 4 17.46 24.60 -10.86
C ARG A 4 18.23 23.27 -10.76
N PRO A 5 19.47 23.24 -10.25
CA PRO A 5 20.15 21.98 -9.98
C PRO A 5 19.42 21.24 -8.85
N ALA A 6 19.23 19.93 -9.02
CA ALA A 6 18.65 19.07 -8.00
C ALA A 6 19.60 19.02 -6.79
N MET A 7 19.06 19.32 -5.61
CA MET A 7 19.76 19.10 -4.34
C MET A 7 19.99 17.59 -4.14
N PRO A 8 21.24 17.12 -3.93
CA PRO A 8 21.47 15.72 -3.61
C PRO A 8 20.95 15.46 -2.19
N CYS A 9 19.86 14.69 -2.09
CA CYS A 9 19.29 14.18 -0.84
C CYS A 9 20.18 13.06 -0.25
N THR A 10 21.50 13.26 -0.21
CA THR A 10 22.47 12.30 0.32
C THR A 10 22.61 12.46 1.83
N ARG A 11 21.48 12.45 2.55
CA ARG A 11 21.50 12.24 4.00
C ARG A 11 22.00 10.81 4.22
N ARG A 12 23.31 10.69 4.41
CA ARG A 12 24.05 9.48 4.78
C ARG A 12 23.22 8.72 5.81
N ARG A 13 22.69 7.55 5.43
CA ARG A 13 22.05 6.64 6.39
C ARG A 13 23.09 6.35 7.46
N ALA A 14 22.76 6.65 8.71
CA ALA A 14 23.59 6.29 9.85
C ALA A 14 23.82 4.77 9.85
N SER A 15 25.01 4.36 10.29
CA SER A 15 25.55 3.00 10.32
C SER A 15 24.51 1.89 10.54
N THR A 16 24.30 1.06 9.52
CA THR A 16 23.50 -0.17 9.62
C THR A 16 24.33 -1.26 10.29
N THR A 17 24.41 -1.27 11.62
CA THR A 17 24.72 -2.52 12.32
C THR A 17 23.60 -3.51 12.05
N PRO A 18 23.87 -4.78 11.73
CA PRO A 18 22.82 -5.78 11.54
C PRO A 18 22.00 -5.89 12.81
N LEU A 19 20.71 -5.58 12.73
CA LEU A 19 19.78 -5.91 13.80
C LEU A 19 19.58 -7.43 13.74
N GLU A 20 19.95 -8.14 14.79
CA GLU A 20 19.66 -9.57 14.90
C GLU A 20 18.14 -9.78 14.91
N VAL A 21 17.69 -10.77 14.15
CA VAL A 21 16.28 -11.15 14.10
C VAL A 21 15.93 -11.83 15.43
N SER A 22 15.14 -11.15 16.26
CA SER A 22 14.73 -11.64 17.57
C SER A 22 13.24 -11.99 17.59
N GLY A 23 12.85 -12.92 18.46
CA GLY A 23 11.47 -13.38 18.62
C GLY A 23 11.09 -14.56 17.72
N PRO A 24 9.78 -14.88 17.61
CA PRO A 24 9.30 -16.12 16.97
C PRO A 24 9.74 -16.34 15.53
N ILE A 25 10.13 -15.25 14.86
CA ILE A 25 10.61 -15.23 13.47
C ILE A 25 12.07 -15.69 13.31
N ALA A 26 12.84 -15.76 14.41
CA ALA A 26 14.26 -16.16 14.36
C ALA A 26 14.45 -17.63 13.92
N GLN A 27 13.46 -18.48 14.18
CA GLN A 27 13.47 -19.91 13.81
C GLN A 27 12.80 -20.22 12.45
N VAL A 28 12.31 -19.20 11.73
CA VAL A 28 11.76 -19.35 10.37
C VAL A 28 12.92 -19.32 9.38
N GLN A 29 13.17 -20.44 8.69
CA GLN A 29 14.37 -20.67 7.87
C GLN A 29 14.07 -21.12 6.43
N SER A 30 12.81 -21.45 6.10
CA SER A 30 12.40 -21.84 4.73
C SER A 30 11.25 -20.99 4.20
N GLU A 31 11.07 -20.95 2.87
CA GLU A 31 9.98 -20.19 2.23
C GLU A 31 8.60 -20.69 2.69
N GLU A 32 8.44 -22.00 2.84
CA GLU A 32 7.19 -22.61 3.33
C GLU A 32 6.88 -22.16 4.76
N GLN A 33 7.90 -22.10 5.62
CA GLN A 33 7.76 -21.60 6.99
C GLN A 33 7.42 -20.12 7.01
N ILE A 34 7.98 -19.33 6.09
CA ILE A 34 7.65 -17.90 5.93
C ILE A 34 6.17 -17.75 5.59
N PHE A 35 5.66 -18.45 4.57
CA PHE A 35 4.25 -18.36 4.19
C PHE A 35 3.31 -18.82 5.30
N ALA A 36 3.64 -19.91 5.99
CA ALA A 36 2.84 -20.42 7.11
C ALA A 36 2.77 -19.39 8.25
N ASP A 37 3.90 -18.79 8.60
CA ASP A 37 4.00 -17.79 9.66
C ASP A 37 3.26 -16.48 9.29
N PHE A 38 3.39 -16.01 8.04
CA PHE A 38 2.59 -14.89 7.54
C PHE A 38 1.09 -15.21 7.59
N GLY A 39 0.66 -16.41 7.21
CA GLY A 39 -0.76 -16.80 7.28
C GLY A 39 -1.33 -16.78 8.69
N GLN A 40 -0.53 -17.14 9.70
CA GLN A 40 -0.96 -17.14 11.12
C GLN A 40 -0.97 -15.76 11.77
N ARG A 41 -0.08 -14.85 11.33
CA ARG A 41 0.15 -13.58 12.03
C ARG A 41 -0.28 -12.34 11.25
N ALA A 42 -0.46 -12.44 9.93
CA ALA A 42 -0.89 -11.31 9.12
C ALA A 42 -2.33 -10.91 9.51
N GLY A 43 -2.52 -9.60 9.65
CA GLY A 43 -3.81 -9.00 9.92
C GLY A 43 -3.92 -7.66 9.21
N SER A 44 -5.15 -7.14 9.10
CA SER A 44 -5.37 -5.81 8.56
C SER A 44 -4.87 -4.76 9.55
N VAL A 45 -4.20 -3.73 9.03
CA VAL A 45 -3.91 -2.49 9.77
C VAL A 45 -5.03 -1.46 9.63
N TYR A 46 -6.23 -1.91 9.23
CA TYR A 46 -7.45 -1.12 9.16
C TYR A 46 -7.48 0.01 8.10
N HIS A 47 -6.72 -0.14 7.02
CA HIS A 47 -6.78 0.75 5.84
C HIS A 47 -7.64 0.18 4.72
N ALA A 48 -8.84 -0.32 5.05
CA ALA A 48 -9.78 -0.78 4.03
C ALA A 48 -10.23 0.41 3.17
N SER A 49 -10.04 0.30 1.86
CA SER A 49 -10.38 1.32 0.87
C SER A 49 -10.80 0.63 -0.44
N CYS A 50 -11.22 1.43 -1.43
CA CYS A 50 -11.54 0.98 -2.79
C CYS A 50 -12.79 0.10 -2.96
N THR A 51 -13.68 0.01 -1.95
CA THR A 51 -14.97 -0.71 -2.08
C THR A 51 -15.92 -0.05 -3.07
N CYS A 52 -15.92 1.28 -3.15
CA CYS A 52 -16.53 2.06 -4.23
C CYS A 52 -15.43 2.50 -5.21
N ALA A 53 -14.88 1.56 -5.96
CA ALA A 53 -13.76 1.82 -6.87
C ALA A 53 -14.12 2.88 -7.92
N MET A 54 -13.13 3.71 -8.26
CA MET A 54 -13.25 4.68 -9.34
C MET A 54 -12.88 4.02 -10.67
N GLY A 55 -13.71 4.18 -11.70
CA GLY A 55 -13.50 3.59 -13.02
C GLY A 55 -14.19 4.36 -14.14
N PRO A 56 -13.75 4.21 -15.40
CA PRO A 56 -14.33 4.91 -16.54
C PRO A 56 -15.79 4.54 -16.83
N ASP A 57 -16.23 3.34 -16.44
CA ASP A 57 -17.58 2.82 -16.67
C ASP A 57 -18.07 1.91 -15.54
N THR A 58 -19.31 1.45 -15.66
CA THR A 58 -19.97 0.54 -14.69
C THR A 58 -19.35 -0.85 -14.61
N SER A 59 -18.59 -1.27 -15.62
CA SER A 59 -17.93 -2.59 -15.62
C SER A 59 -16.61 -2.57 -14.86
N SER A 60 -16.02 -1.39 -14.69
CA SER A 60 -14.67 -1.17 -14.14
C SER A 60 -14.68 -0.35 -12.84
N GLY A 61 -15.80 0.24 -12.44
CA GLY A 61 -15.92 0.98 -11.19
C GLY A 61 -17.36 1.32 -10.79
N VAL A 62 -17.49 1.83 -9.58
CA VAL A 62 -18.75 2.33 -8.99
C VAL A 62 -18.94 3.82 -9.29
N VAL A 63 -17.84 4.59 -9.28
CA VAL A 63 -17.86 6.04 -9.51
C VAL A 63 -16.95 6.47 -10.65
N ASP A 64 -17.27 7.60 -11.27
CA ASP A 64 -16.42 8.26 -12.27
C ASP A 64 -15.28 9.08 -11.63
N ALA A 65 -14.42 9.67 -12.46
CA ALA A 65 -13.32 10.55 -12.03
C ALA A 65 -13.78 11.83 -11.30
N ARG A 66 -15.09 12.12 -11.30
CA ARG A 66 -15.73 13.25 -10.61
C ARG A 66 -16.53 12.80 -9.40
N LEU A 67 -16.32 11.56 -8.94
CA LEU A 67 -16.97 10.89 -7.80
C LEU A 67 -18.48 10.68 -7.96
N ARG A 68 -18.99 10.70 -9.20
CA ARG A 68 -20.41 10.48 -9.47
C ARG A 68 -20.67 8.99 -9.62
N VAL A 69 -21.75 8.50 -9.01
CA VAL A 69 -22.16 7.11 -9.16
C VAL A 69 -22.68 6.88 -10.59
N HIS A 70 -22.17 5.86 -11.24
CA HIS A 70 -22.59 5.52 -12.60
C HIS A 70 -24.08 5.15 -12.65
N GLY A 71 -24.81 5.70 -13.62
CA GLY A 71 -26.24 5.40 -13.81
C GLY A 71 -27.21 6.08 -12.83
N ILE A 72 -26.71 6.83 -11.83
CA ILE A 72 -27.56 7.54 -10.85
C ILE A 72 -27.26 9.03 -10.89
N ALA A 73 -28.26 9.82 -11.27
CA ALA A 73 -28.15 11.27 -11.27
C ALA A 73 -28.12 11.82 -9.82
N GLY A 74 -27.23 12.78 -9.57
CA GLY A 74 -27.19 13.53 -8.29
C GLY A 74 -26.52 12.83 -7.11
N LEU A 75 -26.02 11.60 -7.26
CA LEU A 75 -25.36 10.84 -6.17
C LEU A 75 -23.84 10.81 -6.30
N ARG A 76 -23.12 10.98 -5.18
CA ARG A 76 -21.66 10.89 -5.09
C ARG A 76 -21.21 10.13 -3.84
N VAL A 77 -20.02 9.52 -3.91
CA VAL A 77 -19.31 8.89 -2.78
C VAL A 77 -18.02 9.67 -2.52
N ILE A 78 -17.81 10.12 -1.28
CA ILE A 78 -16.71 11.03 -0.86
C ILE A 78 -16.06 10.51 0.41
#